data_AF-A0A7C7CKT7-F1
#
_entry.id   AF-A0A7C7CKT7-F1
#
_cell.length_a   1.000
_cell.length_b   1.000
_cell.length_c   1.000
_cell.angle_alpha   90.00
_cell.angle_beta   90.00
_cell.angle_gamma   90.00
#
_symmetry.space_group_name_H-M   'P 1'
#
loop_
_entity.id
_entity.type
_entity.pdbx_description
1 polymer ?
#
loop_
_entity_poly.entity_id
_entity_poly.type
_entity_poly.pdbx_seq_one_letter_code
_entity_poly.pdbx_strand_id
1 'polypeptide(L)'
;MPRERYFKYLPSLPYDAFDDSGQKKVVTDIFKRVRATLQARTDKTIYYKYTVRDLETPEILAYKYYDSTQLHWLILFLNEMRDPQWDWPLNMRAFDKYIIKKYGSIETAKLTTSHHETNELKATGNEAGYAVNDVVLKAGHIVESDFAYAVSDTMGYSNFQTTKEVKKYDHELALNEAKRDIILLRRNLAYEFVDEFDRLITKRR
;
A
#
# COMPACT_ATOMS: atom_id res chain seq x y z
N MET A 1 -10.26 31.09 -6.63
CA MET A 1 -10.45 30.02 -7.63
C MET A 1 -11.39 28.96 -7.05
N PRO A 2 -12.42 28.50 -7.79
CA PRO A 2 -13.37 27.52 -7.27
C PRO A 2 -12.67 26.17 -7.10
N ARG A 3 -12.76 25.61 -5.89
CA ARG A 3 -12.13 24.34 -5.51
C ARG A 3 -12.92 23.18 -6.11
N GLU A 4 -12.45 22.59 -7.21
CA GLU A 4 -13.05 21.32 -7.67
C GLU A 4 -12.55 20.20 -6.76
N ARG A 5 -13.46 19.70 -5.94
CA ARG A 5 -13.25 18.63 -4.96
C ARG A 5 -13.89 17.37 -5.53
N TYR A 6 -13.26 16.21 -5.34
CA TYR A 6 -13.81 14.88 -5.67
C TYR A 6 -15.32 14.73 -5.37
N PHE A 7 -15.78 15.26 -4.24
CA PHE A 7 -17.18 15.22 -3.80
C PHE A 7 -18.18 16.01 -4.68
N LYS A 8 -17.71 16.87 -5.59
CA LYS A 8 -18.57 17.60 -6.54
C LYS A 8 -19.17 16.66 -7.59
N TYR A 9 -18.48 15.57 -7.91
CA TYR A 9 -18.95 14.60 -8.90
C TYR A 9 -20.03 13.67 -8.33
N LEU A 10 -20.14 13.56 -7.00
CA LEU A 10 -21.11 12.67 -6.36
C LEU A 10 -22.52 13.30 -6.36
N PRO A 11 -23.57 12.51 -6.58
CA PRO A 11 -24.93 13.02 -6.55
C PRO A 11 -25.29 13.50 -5.15
N SER A 12 -26.16 14.50 -5.07
CA SER A 12 -26.76 14.92 -3.81
C SER A 12 -28.03 14.14 -3.52
N LEU A 13 -28.24 13.73 -2.28
CA LEU A 13 -29.49 13.10 -1.81
C LEU A 13 -30.09 13.90 -0.65
N PRO A 14 -31.44 13.94 -0.53
CA PRO A 14 -32.07 14.47 0.66
C PRO A 14 -31.92 13.46 1.80
N TYR A 15 -31.28 13.87 2.89
CA TYR A 15 -31.07 13.09 4.10
C TYR A 15 -31.87 13.67 5.26
N ASP A 16 -32.47 12.79 6.05
CA ASP A 16 -33.22 13.20 7.24
C ASP A 16 -32.23 13.50 8.37
N ALA A 17 -32.27 14.72 8.90
CA ALA A 17 -31.39 15.09 9.99
C ALA A 17 -31.96 14.51 11.30
N PHE A 18 -31.12 13.87 12.11
CA PHE A 18 -31.48 13.36 13.45
C PHE A 18 -31.71 14.51 14.47
N ASP A 19 -32.30 15.62 14.06
CA ASP A 19 -32.54 16.82 14.88
C ASP A 19 -34.03 17.01 15.21
N ASP A 20 -34.88 15.99 15.03
CA ASP A 20 -36.34 16.00 15.28
C ASP A 20 -37.10 17.16 14.59
N SER A 21 -36.44 17.89 13.67
CA SER A 21 -37.00 19.05 13.00
C SER A 21 -37.87 18.70 11.80
N GLY A 22 -37.82 17.44 11.34
CA GLY A 22 -38.47 16.96 10.11
C GLY A 22 -37.92 17.61 8.83
N GLN A 23 -36.82 18.37 8.91
CA GLN A 23 -36.23 19.06 7.77
C GLN A 23 -35.20 18.17 7.07
N LYS A 24 -35.44 17.91 5.78
CA LYS A 24 -34.49 17.16 4.94
C LYS A 24 -33.32 18.08 4.56
N LYS A 25 -32.10 17.68 4.90
CA LYS A 25 -30.87 18.35 4.47
C LYS A 25 -30.37 17.69 3.19
N VAL A 26 -30.02 18.48 2.18
CA VAL A 26 -29.38 17.97 0.97
C VAL A 26 -27.91 17.70 1.30
N VAL A 27 -27.51 16.43 1.23
CA VAL A 27 -26.14 15.97 1.52
C VAL A 27 -25.54 15.30 0.30
N THR A 28 -24.21 15.23 0.24
CA THR A 28 -23.49 14.50 -0.80
C THR A 28 -23.58 13.00 -0.54
N ASP A 29 -23.98 12.22 -1.55
CA ASP A 29 -24.06 10.78 -1.47
C ASP A 29 -22.66 10.15 -1.52
N ILE A 30 -22.15 9.76 -0.35
CA ILE A 30 -20.88 9.03 -0.21
C ILE A 30 -21.04 7.51 -0.35
N PHE A 31 -22.27 6.98 -0.45
CA PHE A 31 -22.52 5.55 -0.62
C PHE A 31 -22.35 5.12 -2.08
N LYS A 32 -22.43 6.07 -3.03
CA LYS A 32 -22.18 5.78 -4.44
C LYS A 32 -20.68 5.57 -4.68
N ARG A 33 -20.30 4.32 -4.96
CA ARG A 33 -18.91 3.93 -5.20
C ARG A 33 -18.69 3.50 -6.65
N VAL A 34 -17.75 4.16 -7.31
CA VAL A 34 -17.17 3.68 -8.58
C VAL A 34 -15.93 2.85 -8.23
N ARG A 35 -15.68 1.78 -8.98
CA ARG A 35 -14.47 0.97 -8.85
C ARG A 35 -13.76 0.93 -10.19
N ALA A 36 -12.44 1.16 -10.20
CA ALA A 36 -11.62 0.91 -11.37
C ALA A 36 -11.73 -0.56 -11.76
N THR A 37 -11.91 -0.85 -13.05
CA THR A 37 -11.85 -2.24 -13.55
C THR A 37 -10.43 -2.78 -13.39
N LEU A 38 -10.30 -4.08 -13.13
CA LEU A 38 -8.99 -4.73 -12.91
C LEU A 38 -8.07 -4.59 -14.14
N GLN A 39 -8.64 -4.58 -15.34
CA GLN A 39 -7.90 -4.44 -16.61
C GLN A 39 -7.17 -3.09 -16.71
N ALA A 40 -7.79 -2.00 -16.27
CA ALA A 40 -7.15 -0.67 -16.25
C ALA A 40 -5.92 -0.62 -15.33
N ARG A 41 -5.80 -1.56 -14.38
CA ARG A 41 -4.69 -1.63 -13.41
C ARG A 41 -3.58 -2.60 -13.84
N THR A 42 -3.86 -3.54 -14.75
CA THR A 42 -2.87 -4.52 -15.22
C THR A 42 -2.20 -4.13 -16.53
N ASP A 43 -2.87 -3.31 -17.34
CA ASP A 43 -2.33 -2.81 -18.60
C ASP A 43 -1.24 -1.74 -18.44
N LYS A 44 0.02 -2.13 -18.68
CA LYS A 44 1.21 -1.25 -18.63
C LYS A 44 1.20 -0.13 -19.67
N THR A 45 0.32 -0.17 -20.66
CA THR A 45 0.14 0.93 -21.61
C THR A 45 -0.58 2.11 -20.96
N ILE A 46 -1.39 1.86 -19.92
CA ILE A 46 -2.27 2.85 -19.30
C ILE A 46 -1.63 3.50 -18.07
N TYR A 47 -0.82 2.76 -17.29
CA TYR A 47 -0.17 3.27 -16.08
C TYR A 47 1.36 3.25 -16.13
N TYR A 48 1.96 4.00 -15.21
CA TYR A 48 3.39 4.06 -14.94
C TYR A 48 3.64 3.80 -13.44
N LYS A 49 4.69 3.04 -13.10
CA LYS A 49 5.06 2.78 -11.70
C LYS A 49 5.92 3.93 -11.16
N TYR A 50 5.56 4.46 -10.00
CA TYR A 50 6.28 5.53 -9.34
C TYR A 50 6.54 5.18 -7.87
N THR A 51 7.74 5.50 -7.40
CA THR A 51 8.10 5.36 -5.98
C THR A 51 8.04 6.74 -5.32
N VAL A 52 7.14 6.88 -4.35
CA VAL A 52 6.88 8.14 -3.63
C VAL A 52 8.10 8.57 -2.82
N ARG A 53 8.57 9.80 -3.05
CA ARG A 53 9.70 10.36 -2.31
C ARG A 53 9.28 10.81 -0.92
N ASP A 54 10.25 10.96 -0.03
CA ASP A 54 9.99 11.50 1.30
C ASP A 54 9.37 12.91 1.21
N LEU A 55 8.46 13.21 2.15
CA LEU A 55 7.67 14.45 2.21
C LEU A 55 6.71 14.71 1.03
N GLU A 56 6.53 13.78 0.10
CA GLU A 56 5.51 13.91 -0.96
C GLU A 56 4.14 13.48 -0.43
N THR A 57 3.16 14.39 -0.48
CA THR A 57 1.75 14.06 -0.27
C THR A 57 1.07 13.76 -1.60
N PRO A 58 -0.11 13.11 -1.61
CA PRO A 58 -0.88 12.86 -2.83
C PRO A 58 -1.11 14.13 -3.67
N GLU A 59 -1.37 15.26 -3.03
CA GLU A 59 -1.62 16.56 -3.67
C GLU A 59 -0.36 17.13 -4.31
N ILE A 60 0.78 17.04 -3.61
CA ILE A 60 2.07 17.48 -4.14
C ILE A 60 2.44 16.63 -5.35
N LEU A 61 2.25 15.31 -5.27
CA LEU A 61 2.54 14.41 -6.38
C LEU A 61 1.62 14.68 -7.59
N ALA A 62 0.32 14.88 -7.35
CA ALA A 62 -0.61 15.22 -8.41
C ALA A 62 -0.26 16.53 -9.10
N TYR A 63 0.16 17.55 -8.35
CA TYR A 63 0.66 18.80 -8.92
C TYR A 63 1.91 18.58 -9.77
N LYS A 64 2.89 17.81 -9.27
CA LYS A 64 4.14 17.54 -10.01
C LYS A 64 3.93 16.75 -11.30
N TYR A 65 2.97 15.83 -11.32
CA TYR A 65 2.79 14.91 -12.44
C TYR A 65 1.68 15.33 -13.43
N TYR A 66 0.57 15.86 -12.93
CA TYR A 66 -0.59 16.26 -13.74
C TYR A 66 -0.77 17.78 -13.87
N ASP A 67 0.13 18.60 -13.28
CA ASP A 67 -0.02 20.06 -13.16
C ASP A 67 -1.33 20.50 -12.46
N SER A 68 -1.92 19.61 -11.65
CA SER A 68 -3.14 19.89 -10.89
C SER A 68 -3.13 19.18 -9.54
N THR A 69 -3.20 19.96 -8.46
CA THR A 69 -3.38 19.44 -7.09
C THR A 69 -4.72 18.73 -6.90
N GLN A 70 -5.70 18.98 -7.78
CA GLN A 70 -7.05 18.43 -7.66
C GLN A 70 -7.12 16.95 -8.06
N LEU A 71 -6.16 16.46 -8.84
CA LEU A 71 -6.11 15.08 -9.30
C LEU A 71 -5.47 14.10 -8.30
N HIS A 72 -5.27 14.51 -7.04
CA HIS A 72 -4.77 13.63 -5.99
C HIS A 72 -5.70 12.42 -5.75
N TRP A 73 -7.02 12.62 -5.86
CA TRP A 73 -7.99 11.54 -5.69
C TRP A 73 -7.83 10.46 -6.75
N LEU A 74 -7.40 10.81 -7.97
CA LEU A 74 -7.18 9.85 -9.05
C LEU A 74 -6.04 8.88 -8.69
N ILE A 75 -4.97 9.42 -8.09
CA ILE A 75 -3.84 8.62 -7.59
C ILE A 75 -4.33 7.63 -6.52
N LEU A 76 -5.04 8.14 -5.52
CA LEU A 76 -5.57 7.32 -4.43
C LEU A 76 -6.55 6.25 -4.96
N PHE A 77 -7.41 6.64 -5.90
CA PHE A 77 -8.41 5.78 -6.52
C PHE A 77 -7.80 4.60 -7.28
N LEU A 78 -6.79 4.85 -8.11
CA LEU A 78 -6.12 3.80 -8.91
C LEU A 78 -5.35 2.80 -8.05
N ASN A 79 -4.81 3.27 -6.92
CA ASN A 79 -4.10 2.44 -5.94
C ASN A 79 -5.03 1.78 -4.92
N GLU A 80 -6.35 1.94 -5.04
CA GLU A 80 -7.35 1.45 -4.08
C GLU A 80 -7.10 1.91 -2.63
N MET A 81 -6.42 3.03 -2.45
CA MET A 81 -6.19 3.66 -1.14
C MET A 81 -7.49 4.26 -0.65
N ARG A 82 -7.97 3.78 0.50
CA ARG A 82 -9.25 4.21 1.10
C ARG A 82 -9.04 5.26 2.15
N ASP A 83 -7.99 5.10 2.95
CA ASP A 83 -7.59 6.02 4.00
C ASP A 83 -6.32 6.75 3.56
N PRO A 84 -6.43 8.00 3.07
CA PRO A 84 -5.25 8.76 2.63
C PRO A 84 -4.22 9.00 3.75
N GLN A 85 -4.62 8.92 5.02
CA GLN A 85 -3.74 9.16 6.15
C GLN A 85 -2.88 7.95 6.50
N TRP A 86 -3.42 6.73 6.35
CA TRP A 86 -2.73 5.49 6.75
C TRP A 86 -2.30 4.61 5.58
N ASP A 87 -2.97 4.69 4.43
CA ASP A 87 -2.61 3.94 3.22
C ASP A 87 -1.48 4.62 2.44
N TRP A 88 -1.30 5.94 2.61
CA TRP A 88 -0.17 6.66 2.02
C TRP A 88 1.12 6.41 2.83
N PRO A 89 2.30 6.31 2.18
CA PRO A 89 3.57 6.18 2.89
C PRO A 89 3.80 7.38 3.83
N LEU A 90 4.11 7.06 5.09
CA LEU A 90 4.47 8.05 6.08
C LEU A 90 5.86 8.60 5.78
N ASN A 91 6.03 9.92 5.94
CA ASN A 91 7.36 10.51 5.94
C ASN A 91 8.14 10.09 7.19
N MET A 92 9.46 10.25 7.17
CA MET A 92 10.32 9.76 8.26
C MET A 92 9.91 10.31 9.63
N ARG A 93 9.59 11.61 9.72
CA ARG A 93 9.19 12.25 10.98
C ARG A 93 7.85 11.76 11.51
N ALA A 94 6.89 11.49 10.63
CA ALA A 94 5.60 10.94 10.98
C ALA A 94 5.72 9.45 11.35
N PHE A 95 6.59 8.72 10.67
CA PHE A 95 6.93 7.33 10.96
C PHE A 95 7.55 7.20 12.36
N ASP A 96 8.53 8.04 12.71
CA ASP A 96 9.12 8.06 14.06
C ASP A 96 8.06 8.28 15.15
N LYS A 97 7.15 9.23 14.94
CA LYS A 97 6.02 9.48 15.86
C LYS A 97 5.07 8.29 15.94
N TYR A 98 4.81 7.62 14.82
CA TYR A 98 3.99 6.41 14.78
C TYR A 98 4.62 5.29 15.62
N ILE A 99 5.93 5.06 15.45
CA ILE A 99 6.70 4.07 16.21
C ILE A 99 6.69 4.40 17.70
N ILE A 100 6.96 5.66 18.09
CA ILE A 100 6.92 6.10 19.49
C ILE A 100 5.53 5.88 20.09
N LYS A 101 4.46 6.23 19.36
CA LYS A 101 3.09 6.04 19.82
C LYS A 101 2.73 4.56 20.01
N LYS A 102 3.23 3.68 19.14
CA LYS A 102 2.90 2.25 19.13
C LYS A 102 3.76 1.42 20.09
N TYR A 103 5.03 1.75 20.25
CA TYR A 103 6.02 0.96 21.01
C TYR A 103 6.65 1.71 22.19
N GLY A 104 6.21 2.94 22.47
CA GLY A 104 6.72 3.79 23.55
C GLY A 104 7.98 4.57 23.17
N SER A 105 8.95 3.93 22.50
CA SER A 105 10.16 4.58 22.01
C SER A 105 10.72 3.90 20.76
N ILE A 106 11.57 4.61 20.01
CA ILE A 106 12.28 4.06 18.84
C ILE A 106 13.26 2.98 19.28
N GLU A 107 13.92 3.16 20.43
CA GLU A 107 14.89 2.19 20.98
C GLU A 107 14.21 0.86 21.31
N THR A 108 13.06 0.90 21.97
CA THR A 108 12.27 -0.30 22.26
C THR A 108 11.90 -1.03 20.98
N ALA A 109 11.48 -0.30 19.93
CA ALA A 109 11.14 -0.89 18.64
C ALA A 109 12.35 -1.52 17.92
N LYS A 110 13.56 -0.97 18.07
CA LYS A 110 14.79 -1.51 17.48
C LYS A 110 15.32 -2.74 18.23
N LEU A 111 15.07 -2.83 19.53
CA LEU A 111 15.52 -3.96 20.35
C LEU A 111 14.55 -5.15 20.29
N THR A 112 13.26 -4.85 20.22
CA THR A 112 12.21 -5.88 20.31
C THR A 112 12.06 -6.64 19.00
N THR A 113 12.10 -7.97 19.09
CA THR A 113 11.78 -8.90 18.00
C THR A 113 10.34 -8.74 17.55
N SER A 114 10.10 -8.69 16.25
CA SER A 114 8.76 -8.83 15.69
C SER A 114 8.44 -10.28 15.40
N HIS A 115 9.29 -10.93 14.62
CA HIS A 115 9.14 -12.31 14.15
C HIS A 115 10.47 -12.78 13.56
N HIS A 116 10.55 -14.07 13.22
CA HIS A 116 11.69 -14.65 12.53
C HIS A 116 11.30 -14.95 11.09
N GLU A 117 12.19 -14.65 10.16
CA GLU A 117 12.03 -14.94 8.74
C GLU A 117 13.07 -15.96 8.28
N THR A 118 12.73 -16.76 7.26
CA THR A 118 13.69 -17.69 6.66
C THR A 118 14.77 -16.95 5.87
N ASN A 119 16.00 -17.45 5.91
CA ASN A 119 17.09 -17.08 5.02
C ASN A 119 17.05 -17.91 3.74
N GLU A 120 17.63 -17.37 2.67
CA GLU A 120 17.88 -18.16 1.47
C GLU A 120 19.00 -19.16 1.76
N LEU A 121 18.68 -20.45 1.65
CA LEU A 121 19.65 -21.52 1.79
C LEU A 121 19.89 -22.20 0.45
N LYS A 122 21.15 -22.53 0.22
CA LYS A 122 21.61 -23.20 -0.99
C LYS A 122 22.20 -24.55 -0.64
N ALA A 123 21.94 -25.55 -1.48
CA ALA A 123 22.44 -26.90 -1.33
C ALA A 123 23.97 -26.91 -1.28
N THR A 124 24.51 -27.60 -0.27
CA THR A 124 25.97 -27.78 -0.11
C THR A 124 26.48 -29.04 -0.81
N GLY A 125 25.58 -29.98 -1.14
CA GLY A 125 25.89 -31.25 -1.81
C GLY A 125 24.86 -31.61 -2.87
N ASN A 126 25.21 -32.60 -3.70
CA ASN A 126 24.29 -33.14 -4.72
C ASN A 126 23.41 -34.23 -4.09
N GLU A 127 22.33 -33.83 -3.41
CA GLU A 127 21.42 -34.73 -2.71
C GLU A 127 19.95 -34.36 -2.94
N ALA A 128 19.05 -35.35 -2.82
CA ALA A 128 17.59 -35.18 -2.94
C ALA A 128 17.12 -34.47 -4.24
N GLY A 129 17.89 -34.56 -5.32
CA GLY A 129 17.57 -33.93 -6.61
C GLY A 129 18.03 -32.48 -6.77
N TYR A 130 18.76 -31.92 -5.79
CA TYR A 130 19.37 -30.60 -5.86
C TYR A 130 20.86 -30.69 -6.22
N ALA A 131 21.33 -29.79 -7.08
CA ALA A 131 22.76 -29.60 -7.33
C ALA A 131 23.34 -28.58 -6.34
N VAL A 132 24.66 -28.61 -6.13
CA VAL A 132 25.36 -27.60 -5.32
C VAL A 132 25.00 -26.18 -5.81
N ASN A 133 24.65 -25.31 -4.88
CA ASN A 133 24.14 -23.93 -5.07
C ASN A 133 22.67 -23.79 -5.48
N ASP A 134 21.91 -24.87 -5.67
CA ASP A 134 20.47 -24.76 -5.88
C ASP A 134 19.77 -24.26 -4.60
N VAL A 135 18.76 -23.42 -4.76
CA VAL A 135 18.00 -22.86 -3.63
C VAL A 135 17.11 -23.95 -3.03
N VAL A 136 17.43 -24.37 -1.82
CA VAL A 136 16.69 -25.40 -1.07
C VAL A 136 15.64 -24.79 -0.15
N LEU A 137 15.85 -23.56 0.31
CA LEU A 137 14.87 -22.80 1.08
C LEU A 137 14.83 -21.36 0.59
N LYS A 138 13.63 -20.86 0.29
CA LYS A 138 13.42 -19.46 -0.09
C LYS A 138 13.39 -18.57 1.15
N ALA A 139 13.95 -17.37 1.01
CA ALA A 139 13.89 -16.36 2.06
C ALA A 139 12.47 -15.76 2.21
N GLY A 140 12.19 -15.22 3.40
CA GLY A 140 11.02 -14.36 3.65
C GLY A 140 9.76 -15.07 4.12
N HIS A 141 9.83 -16.35 4.50
CA HIS A 141 8.73 -17.03 5.18
C HIS A 141 8.80 -16.75 6.68
N ILE A 142 7.69 -16.35 7.29
CA ILE A 142 7.60 -16.17 8.75
C ILE A 142 7.60 -17.55 9.40
N VAL A 143 8.54 -17.78 10.31
CA VAL A 143 8.76 -19.05 11.01
C VAL A 143 8.99 -18.84 12.50
N GLU A 144 8.89 -19.93 13.27
CA GLU A 144 9.27 -19.94 14.68
C GLU A 144 10.78 -19.79 14.86
N SER A 145 11.21 -19.41 16.07
CA SER A 145 12.62 -19.12 16.38
C SER A 145 13.54 -20.35 16.34
N ASP A 146 12.98 -21.55 16.47
CA ASP A 146 13.68 -22.83 16.49
C ASP A 146 13.61 -23.58 15.14
N PHE A 147 13.07 -22.93 14.10
CA PHE A 147 12.88 -23.56 12.80
C PHE A 147 14.20 -24.06 12.21
N ALA A 148 14.36 -25.38 12.11
CA ALA A 148 15.45 -26.04 11.41
C ALA A 148 14.92 -26.68 10.12
N TYR A 149 15.77 -26.77 9.10
CA TYR A 149 15.39 -27.28 7.79
C TYR A 149 16.36 -28.36 7.34
N ALA A 150 15.85 -29.54 7.00
CA ALA A 150 16.65 -30.64 6.46
C ALA A 150 16.16 -30.99 5.07
N VAL A 151 17.11 -31.15 4.14
CA VAL A 151 16.86 -31.55 2.75
C VAL A 151 16.97 -33.07 2.62
N SER A 152 17.85 -33.69 3.41
CA SER A 152 18.04 -35.14 3.50
C SER A 152 18.51 -35.53 4.91
N ASP A 153 18.63 -36.83 5.18
CA ASP A 153 19.18 -37.35 6.45
C ASP A 153 20.64 -36.93 6.70
N THR A 154 21.37 -36.51 5.66
CA THR A 154 22.78 -36.10 5.73
C THR A 154 22.95 -34.58 5.59
N MET A 155 21.96 -33.88 5.01
CA MET A 155 22.01 -32.43 4.75
C MET A 155 20.92 -31.69 5.54
N GLY A 156 21.30 -31.24 6.74
CA GLY A 156 20.50 -30.40 7.62
C GLY A 156 21.09 -29.01 7.83
N TYR A 157 20.21 -28.03 8.00
CA TYR A 157 20.53 -26.66 8.38
C TYR A 157 19.84 -26.35 9.71
N SER A 158 20.62 -25.92 10.69
CA SER A 158 20.12 -25.53 12.01
C SER A 158 19.48 -24.13 11.99
N ASN A 159 18.74 -23.82 13.05
CA ASN A 159 18.03 -22.56 13.25
C ASN A 159 18.88 -21.30 13.00
N PHE A 160 20.17 -21.29 13.36
CA PHE A 160 21.06 -20.15 13.12
C PHE A 160 21.36 -19.87 11.64
N GLN A 161 21.17 -20.88 10.76
CA GLN A 161 21.38 -20.74 9.32
C GLN A 161 20.07 -20.42 8.62
N THR A 162 19.00 -21.10 9.05
CA THR A 162 17.67 -21.02 8.43
C THR A 162 16.92 -19.76 8.79
N THR A 163 17.15 -19.16 9.97
CA THR A 163 16.32 -18.06 10.46
C THR A 163 17.10 -16.76 10.65
N LYS A 164 16.40 -15.65 10.45
CA LYS A 164 16.85 -14.30 10.76
C LYS A 164 15.81 -13.61 11.62
N GLU A 165 16.28 -13.00 12.69
CA GLU A 165 15.43 -12.17 13.54
C GLU A 165 15.13 -10.82 12.84
N VAL A 166 13.85 -10.47 12.75
CA VAL A 166 13.40 -9.16 12.25
C VAL A 166 12.91 -8.31 13.42
N LYS A 167 13.49 -7.13 13.59
CA LYS A 167 13.12 -6.18 14.64
C LYS A 167 11.81 -5.47 14.27
N LYS A 168 11.04 -5.05 15.28
CA LYS A 168 9.77 -4.33 15.08
C LYS A 168 9.94 -3.07 14.25
N TYR A 169 11.02 -2.31 14.47
CA TYR A 169 11.33 -1.12 13.68
C TYR A 169 11.50 -1.46 12.19
N ASP A 170 12.31 -2.48 11.87
CA ASP A 170 12.62 -2.85 10.48
C ASP A 170 11.39 -3.39 9.76
N HIS A 171 10.55 -4.18 10.46
CA HIS A 171 9.29 -4.66 9.91
C HIS A 171 8.34 -3.52 9.54
N GLU A 172 8.11 -2.58 10.46
CA GLU A 172 7.22 -1.44 10.21
C GLU A 172 7.78 -0.50 9.13
N LEU A 173 9.10 -0.36 9.06
CA LEU A 173 9.76 0.41 8.01
C LEU A 173 9.53 -0.26 6.65
N ALA A 174 9.72 -1.58 6.55
CA ALA A 174 9.47 -2.34 5.33
C ALA A 174 8.01 -2.23 4.88
N LEU A 175 7.05 -2.29 5.81
CA LEU A 175 5.62 -2.08 5.52
C LEU A 175 5.35 -0.66 4.98
N ASN A 176 6.03 0.36 5.51
CA ASN A 176 5.89 1.73 5.04
C ASN A 176 6.54 1.94 3.66
N GLU A 177 7.73 1.36 3.43
CA GLU A 177 8.43 1.41 2.15
C GLU A 177 7.64 0.68 1.05
N ALA A 178 6.99 -0.45 1.37
CA ALA A 178 6.13 -1.17 0.43
C ALA A 178 4.94 -0.32 -0.06
N LYS A 179 4.47 0.67 0.73
CA LYS A 179 3.42 1.61 0.32
C LYS A 179 3.92 2.71 -0.63
N ARG A 180 5.23 2.91 -0.76
CA ARG A 180 5.79 3.93 -1.67
C ARG A 180 5.61 3.58 -3.13
N ASP A 181 5.55 2.30 -3.45
CA ASP A 181 5.38 1.86 -4.83
C ASP A 181 3.90 1.97 -5.23
N ILE A 182 3.63 2.96 -6.07
CA ILE A 182 2.28 3.27 -6.53
C ILE A 182 2.21 3.27 -8.06
N ILE A 183 1.00 3.14 -8.58
CA ILE A 183 0.71 3.32 -10.00
C ILE A 183 0.13 4.71 -10.25
N LEU A 184 0.60 5.36 -11.31
CA LEU A 184 0.09 6.63 -11.82
C LEU A 184 -0.50 6.40 -13.22
N LEU A 185 -1.66 6.97 -13.50
CA LEU A 185 -2.24 6.96 -14.85
C LEU A 185 -1.40 7.86 -15.75
N ARG A 186 -1.20 7.50 -17.02
CA ARG A 186 -0.48 8.41 -17.92
C ARG A 186 -1.23 9.73 -18.08
N ARG A 187 -0.47 10.83 -18.09
CA ARG A 187 -1.01 12.20 -18.16
C ARG A 187 -1.99 12.43 -19.33
N ASN A 188 -1.75 11.81 -20.49
CA ASN A 188 -2.63 11.93 -21.66
C ASN A 188 -4.00 11.26 -21.46
N LEU A 189 -4.08 10.25 -20.60
CA LEU A 189 -5.33 9.53 -20.30
C LEU A 189 -6.06 10.08 -19.07
N ALA A 190 -5.42 10.97 -18.30
CA ALA A 190 -5.98 11.47 -17.05
C ALA A 190 -7.30 12.23 -17.24
N TYR A 191 -7.38 13.12 -18.22
CA TYR A 191 -8.59 13.90 -18.48
C TYR A 191 -9.72 13.04 -19.05
N GLU A 192 -9.41 12.15 -20.01
CA GLU A 192 -10.38 11.19 -20.57
C GLU A 192 -10.96 10.28 -19.48
N PHE A 193 -10.12 9.82 -18.55
CA PHE A 193 -10.56 9.04 -17.41
C PHE A 193 -11.51 9.81 -16.50
N VAL A 194 -11.23 11.10 -16.23
CA VAL A 194 -12.12 11.94 -15.40
C VAL A 194 -13.47 12.11 -16.09
N ASP A 195 -13.51 12.31 -17.40
CA ASP A 195 -14.75 12.42 -18.17
C ASP A 195 -15.55 11.11 -18.15
N GLU A 196 -14.89 9.97 -18.33
CA GLU A 196 -15.54 8.65 -18.21
C GLU A 196 -16.06 8.40 -16.79
N PHE A 197 -15.27 8.78 -15.79
CA PHE A 197 -15.65 8.65 -14.38
C PHE A 197 -16.90 9.47 -14.07
N ASP A 198 -16.96 10.73 -14.53
CA ASP A 198 -18.13 11.60 -14.36
C ASP A 198 -19.37 11.04 -15.07
N ARG A 199 -19.20 10.51 -16.29
CA ARG A 199 -20.27 9.80 -17.00
C ARG A 199 -20.80 8.60 -16.21
N LEU A 200 -19.92 7.78 -15.64
CA LEU A 200 -20.31 6.61 -14.85
C LEU A 200 -21.01 6.99 -13.53
N ILE A 201 -20.59 8.08 -12.89
CA ILE A 201 -21.27 8.58 -11.69
C ILE A 201 -22.62 9.18 -12.02
N THR A 202 -22.73 9.93 -13.10
CA THR A 202 -23.97 10.62 -13.45
C THR A 202 -25.00 9.68 -14.07
N LYS A 203 -24.57 8.60 -14.73
CA LYS A 203 -25.45 7.58 -15.30
C LYS A 203 -26.27 6.91 -14.18
N ARG A 204 -27.52 7.35 -14.03
CA ARG A 204 -28.56 6.63 -13.27
C ARG A 204 -28.77 5.28 -13.95
N ARG A 205 -28.57 4.19 -13.20
CA ARG A 205 -29.29 2.95 -13.47
C ARG A 205 -30.74 3.13 -13.05
#